data_AF-X0RUI2-F1
#
_entry.id   AF-X0RUI2-F1
#
_cell.length_a   1.000
_cell.length_b   1.000
_cell.length_c   1.000
_cell.angle_alpha   90.00
_cell.angle_beta   90.00
_cell.angle_gamma   90.00
#
_symmetry.space_group_name_H-M   'P 1'
#
loop_
_entity.id
_entity.type
_entity.pdbx_description
1 polymer ?
#
loop_
_entity_poly.entity_id
_entity_poly.type
_entity_poly.pdbx_seq_one_letter_code
_entity_poly.pdbx_strand_id
1 'polypeptide(L)'
;IDGITPRDDFPALPIFQELLRENHLLIAEHTLHHRDKEILFPGPAIDRANRQRWKQDGAMDLEARLQNEVKKLLKTYQPSTLPETTKKDLVKLMEKEARRHGQDHLPLPPMTT
;
A
#
# COMPACT_ATOMS: atom_id res chain seq x y z
N ILE A 1 9.11 4.15 -10.31
CA ILE A 1 10.25 4.22 -9.37
C ILE A 1 10.77 5.64 -9.49
N ASP A 2 10.67 6.43 -8.42
CA ASP A 2 10.88 7.89 -8.51
C ASP A 2 12.37 8.28 -8.45
N GLY A 3 13.26 7.31 -8.17
CA GLY A 3 14.70 7.51 -8.19
C GLY A 3 15.19 8.37 -7.02
N ILE A 4 16.26 9.13 -7.24
CA ILE A 4 16.85 10.04 -6.25
C ILE A 4 16.58 11.46 -6.70
N THR A 5 15.94 12.25 -5.84
CA THR A 5 15.70 13.68 -6.07
C THR A 5 16.18 14.47 -4.87
N PRO A 6 16.91 15.60 -5.07
CA PRO A 6 17.22 16.51 -3.99
C PRO A 6 15.92 17.04 -3.37
N ARG A 7 15.89 17.10 -2.03
CA ARG A 7 14.88 17.84 -1.28
C ARG A 7 15.49 19.17 -0.85
N ASP A 8 14.76 20.25 -1.09
CA ASP A 8 15.17 21.62 -0.79
C ASP A 8 16.53 21.98 -1.43
N ASP A 9 17.23 22.97 -0.88
CA ASP A 9 18.57 23.39 -1.32
C ASP A 9 19.66 22.58 -0.60
N PHE A 10 19.72 21.27 -0.92
CA PHE A 10 20.65 20.25 -0.39
C PHE A 10 21.43 20.71 0.88
N PRO A 11 20.75 20.91 2.03
CA PRO A 11 21.31 21.67 3.15
C PRO A 11 22.19 20.78 4.01
N ALA A 12 23.31 20.34 3.44
CA ALA A 12 24.21 19.38 4.07
C ALA A 12 24.77 19.95 5.39
N LEU A 13 25.16 21.23 5.42
CA LEU A 13 25.79 21.82 6.60
C LEU A 13 24.84 21.89 7.82
N PRO A 14 23.61 22.44 7.72
CA PRO A 14 22.66 22.42 8.84
C PRO A 14 22.37 21.00 9.36
N ILE A 15 22.19 20.02 8.46
CA ILE A 15 21.91 18.63 8.84
C ILE A 15 23.10 18.02 9.59
N PHE A 16 24.34 18.26 9.13
CA PHE A 16 25.53 17.78 9.83
C PHE A 16 25.74 18.45 11.19
N GLN A 17 25.46 19.74 11.30
CA GLN A 17 25.53 20.46 12.58
C GLN A 17 24.53 19.88 13.59
N GLU A 18 23.32 19.57 13.14
CA GLU A 18 22.31 18.91 13.97
C GLU A 18 22.73 17.49 14.36
N LEU A 19 23.25 16.70 13.41
CA LEU A 19 23.79 15.37 13.70
C LEU A 19 24.89 15.41 14.77
N LEU A 20 25.81 16.37 14.70
CA LEU A 20 26.88 16.52 15.68
C LEU A 20 26.37 16.97 17.05
N ARG A 21 25.31 17.79 17.09
CA ARG A 21 24.69 18.27 18.34
C ARG A 21 23.87 17.18 19.03
N GLU A 22 23.00 16.50 18.27
CA GLU A 22 22.02 15.55 18.79
C GLU A 22 22.50 14.09 18.75
N ASN A 23 23.62 13.81 18.08
CA ASN A 23 24.14 12.47 17.77
C ASN A 23 23.19 11.59 16.92
N HIS A 24 22.07 12.12 16.45
CA HIS A 24 21.13 11.44 15.55
C HIS A 24 20.30 12.43 14.73
N LEU A 25 19.62 11.95 13.68
CA LEU A 25 18.70 12.75 12.86
C LEU A 25 17.22 12.36 13.05
N LEU A 26 16.90 11.60 14.09
CA LEU A 26 15.54 11.07 14.30
C LEU A 26 14.50 12.14 14.59
N ILE A 27 14.93 13.26 15.20
CA ILE A 27 14.08 14.40 15.53
C ILE A 27 14.36 15.63 14.66
N ALA A 28 15.25 15.49 13.68
CA ALA A 28 15.63 16.60 12.83
C ALA A 28 14.44 17.10 12.02
N GLU A 29 14.26 18.42 11.95
CA GLU A 29 13.12 19.04 11.28
C GLU A 29 13.02 18.56 9.81
N HIS A 30 14.16 18.56 9.11
CA HIS A 30 14.26 18.03 7.75
C HIS A 30 13.84 16.56 7.65
N THR A 31 14.31 15.70 8.57
CA THR A 31 13.95 14.28 8.59
C THR A 31 12.45 14.12 8.81
N LEU A 32 11.88 14.80 9.80
CA LEU A 32 10.45 14.71 10.12
C LEU A 32 9.57 15.22 8.98
N HIS A 33 9.98 16.31 8.30
CA HIS A 33 9.25 16.90 7.18
C HIS A 33 9.16 15.95 5.97
N HIS A 34 10.25 15.26 5.64
CA HIS A 34 10.33 14.42 4.43
C HIS A 34 10.08 12.93 4.70
N ARG A 35 10.09 12.48 5.95
CA ARG A 35 10.01 11.05 6.33
C ARG A 35 8.91 10.29 5.62
N ASP A 36 7.68 10.80 5.67
CA ASP A 36 6.49 10.07 5.18
C ASP A 36 6.41 10.07 3.64
N LYS A 37 7.17 10.95 2.97
CA LYS A 37 7.29 11.01 1.51
C LYS A 37 8.42 10.12 0.98
N GLU A 38 9.53 10.04 1.72
CA GLU A 38 10.73 9.32 1.29
C GLU A 38 10.79 7.87 1.76
N ILE A 39 10.25 7.58 2.95
CA ILE A 39 10.34 6.25 3.54
C ILE A 39 9.07 5.48 3.18
N LEU A 40 9.23 4.48 2.32
CA LEU A 40 8.20 3.46 2.15
C LEU A 40 8.11 2.60 3.41
N PHE A 41 7.06 2.81 4.20
CA PHE A 41 6.70 1.90 5.29
C PHE A 41 5.90 0.74 4.69
N PRO A 42 6.42 -0.49 4.71
CA PRO A 42 5.69 -1.60 4.14
C PRO A 42 4.44 -1.90 4.97
N GLY A 43 3.42 -2.40 4.30
CA GLY A 43 2.19 -2.84 4.96
C GLY A 43 2.38 -4.11 5.81
N PRO A 44 1.29 -4.61 6.41
CA PRO A 44 1.29 -5.70 7.40
C PRO A 44 1.81 -7.06 6.88
N ALA A 45 2.03 -7.18 5.57
CA ALA A 45 2.69 -8.34 4.98
C ALA A 45 4.16 -8.48 5.43
N ILE A 46 4.87 -7.35 5.58
CA ILE A 46 6.31 -7.32 5.88
C ILE A 46 6.50 -6.96 7.35
N ASP A 47 7.02 -7.93 8.11
CA ASP A 47 7.34 -7.73 9.52
C ASP A 47 8.75 -7.14 9.67
N ARG A 48 8.84 -5.99 10.35
CA ARG A 48 10.09 -5.29 10.65
C ARG A 48 10.46 -5.35 12.14
N ALA A 49 9.74 -6.14 12.93
CA ALA A 49 10.06 -6.33 14.33
C ALA A 49 11.40 -7.07 14.47
N ASN A 50 12.11 -6.78 15.56
CA ASN A 50 13.27 -7.59 15.91
C ASN A 50 12.81 -9.03 16.27
N ARG A 51 13.75 -9.97 16.22
CA ARG A 51 13.45 -11.40 16.40
C ARG A 51 12.77 -11.73 17.74
N GLN A 52 13.14 -11.04 18.83
CA GLN A 52 12.55 -11.29 20.13
C GLN A 52 11.08 -10.89 20.13
N ARG A 53 10.76 -9.71 19.60
CA ARG A 53 9.39 -9.21 19.49
C ARG A 53 8.55 -10.08 18.55
N TRP A 54 9.07 -10.42 17.37
CA TRP A 54 8.40 -11.32 16.43
C TRP A 54 8.03 -12.68 17.07
N LYS A 55 8.92 -13.24 17.90
CA LYS A 55 8.63 -14.47 18.65
C LYS A 55 7.53 -14.29 19.69
N GLN A 56 7.54 -13.19 20.43
CA GLN A 56 6.52 -12.88 21.42
C GLN A 56 5.15 -12.67 20.77
N ASP A 57 5.12 -12.12 19.55
CA ASP A 57 3.91 -11.88 18.75
C ASP A 57 3.45 -13.15 17.99
N GLY A 58 3.97 -14.34 18.34
CA GLY A 58 3.49 -15.62 17.82
C GLY A 58 4.27 -16.16 16.62
N ALA A 59 5.39 -15.52 16.24
CA ALA A 59 6.32 -16.01 15.23
C ALA A 59 5.66 -16.33 13.87
N MET A 60 4.67 -15.54 13.46
CA MET A 60 3.97 -15.76 12.20
C MET A 60 4.93 -15.70 11.01
N ASP A 61 4.76 -16.61 10.05
CA ASP A 61 5.46 -16.55 8.79
C ASP A 61 4.81 -15.54 7.82
N LEU A 62 5.44 -15.38 6.64
CA LEU A 62 4.96 -14.45 5.62
C LEU A 62 3.60 -14.86 5.05
N GLU A 63 3.40 -16.16 4.82
CA GLU A 63 2.17 -16.66 4.21
C GLU A 63 0.97 -16.41 5.13
N ALA A 64 1.09 -16.75 6.41
CA ALA A 64 0.04 -16.54 7.39
C ALA A 64 -0.31 -15.05 7.54
N ARG A 65 0.69 -14.15 7.52
CA ARG A 65 0.45 -12.69 7.50
C ARG A 65 -0.31 -12.25 6.25
N LEU A 66 0.09 -12.72 5.07
CA LEU A 66 -0.56 -12.38 3.82
C LEU A 66 -2.02 -12.87 3.78
N GLN A 67 -2.27 -14.10 4.19
CA GLN A 67 -3.62 -14.66 4.27
C GLN A 67 -4.51 -13.83 5.21
N ASN A 68 -3.98 -13.40 6.36
CA ASN A 68 -4.71 -12.56 7.30
C ASN A 68 -5.03 -11.18 6.72
N GLU A 69 -4.09 -10.54 6.03
CA GLU A 69 -4.34 -9.24 5.41
C GLU A 69 -5.37 -9.34 4.28
N VAL A 70 -5.30 -10.38 3.44
CA VAL A 70 -6.31 -10.62 2.39
C VAL A 70 -7.69 -10.81 3.00
N LYS A 71 -7.81 -11.65 4.04
CA LYS A 71 -9.09 -11.86 4.75
C LYS A 71 -9.64 -10.56 5.33
N LYS A 72 -8.78 -9.72 5.91
CA LYS A 72 -9.16 -8.40 6.44
C LYS A 72 -9.65 -7.48 5.33
N LEU A 73 -8.90 -7.36 4.23
CA LEU A 73 -9.28 -6.52 3.08
C LEU A 73 -10.62 -6.93 2.49
N LEU A 74 -10.87 -8.24 2.33
CA LEU A 74 -12.15 -8.76 1.87
C LEU A 74 -13.30 -8.44 2.83
N LYS A 75 -13.06 -8.57 4.15
CA LYS A 75 -14.07 -8.25 5.17
C LYS A 75 -14.42 -6.77 5.22
N THR A 76 -13.45 -5.89 4.99
CA THR A 76 -13.65 -4.43 5.04
C THR A 76 -13.95 -3.81 3.68
N TYR A 77 -14.01 -4.62 2.62
CA TYR A 77 -14.28 -4.14 1.28
C TYR A 77 -15.65 -3.46 1.22
N GLN A 78 -15.67 -2.21 0.75
CA GLN A 78 -16.90 -1.50 0.46
C GLN A 78 -17.13 -1.51 -1.05
N PRO A 79 -18.27 -2.07 -1.52
CA PRO A 79 -18.61 -2.04 -2.93
C PRO A 79 -18.65 -0.62 -3.49
N SER A 80 -18.45 -0.50 -4.80
CA SER A 80 -18.56 0.78 -5.51
C SER A 80 -19.88 1.48 -5.22
N THR A 81 -19.80 2.78 -4.93
CA THR A 81 -20.94 3.67 -4.65
C THR A 81 -21.71 4.08 -5.90
N LEU A 82 -21.30 3.62 -7.09
CA LEU A 82 -22.00 3.91 -8.33
C LEU A 82 -23.47 3.44 -8.27
N PRO A 83 -24.41 4.18 -8.87
CA PRO A 83 -25.79 3.73 -8.99
C PRO A 83 -25.89 2.39 -9.71
N GLU A 84 -26.82 1.53 -9.27
CA GLU A 84 -27.05 0.22 -9.90
C GLU A 84 -27.43 0.32 -11.37
N THR A 85 -28.10 1.41 -11.78
CA THR A 85 -28.41 1.69 -13.19
C THR A 85 -27.12 1.88 -14.00
N THR A 86 -26.20 2.70 -13.51
CA THR A 86 -24.89 2.93 -14.13
C THR A 86 -24.08 1.64 -14.19
N LYS A 87 -24.04 0.84 -13.12
CA LYS A 87 -23.34 -0.46 -13.11
C LYS A 87 -23.89 -1.40 -14.19
N LYS A 88 -25.22 -1.50 -14.30
CA LYS A 88 -25.87 -2.33 -15.33
C LYS A 88 -25.53 -1.86 -16.75
N ASP A 89 -25.53 -0.56 -16.98
CA ASP A 89 -25.21 -0.02 -18.31
C ASP A 89 -23.73 -0.23 -18.68
N LEU A 90 -22.82 -0.10 -17.71
CA LEU A 90 -21.40 -0.48 -17.89
C LEU A 90 -21.26 -1.96 -18.26
N VAL A 91 -21.93 -2.86 -17.52
CA VAL A 91 -21.89 -4.31 -17.82
C VAL A 91 -22.41 -4.60 -19.23
N LYS A 92 -23.54 -4.00 -19.65
CA LYS A 92 -24.07 -4.18 -21.01
C LYS A 92 -23.07 -3.73 -22.09
N LEU A 93 -22.43 -2.58 -21.88
CA LEU A 93 -21.43 -2.07 -22.83
C LEU A 93 -20.22 -2.99 -22.92
N MET A 94 -19.71 -3.44 -21.76
CA MET A 94 -18.60 -4.37 -21.69
C MET A 94 -18.94 -5.73 -22.34
N GLU A 95 -20.12 -6.30 -22.09
CA GLU A 95 -20.57 -7.55 -22.72
C GLU A 95 -20.69 -7.43 -24.23
N LYS A 96 -21.24 -6.31 -24.73
CA LYS A 96 -21.34 -6.06 -26.16
C LYS A 96 -19.96 -6.07 -26.84
N GLU A 97 -18.98 -5.45 -26.20
CA GLU A 97 -17.62 -5.38 -26.74
C GLU A 97 -16.89 -6.73 -26.62
N ALA A 98 -17.08 -7.46 -25.52
CA ALA A 98 -16.58 -8.81 -25.36
C ALA A 98 -17.04 -9.73 -26.50
N ARG A 99 -18.34 -9.70 -26.84
CA ARG A 99 -18.90 -10.51 -27.94
C ARG A 99 -18.32 -10.15 -29.30
N ARG A 100 -18.06 -8.87 -29.56
CA ARG A 100 -17.42 -8.41 -30.80
C ARG A 100 -16.02 -9.00 -30.96
N HIS A 101 -15.33 -9.27 -29.86
CA HIS A 101 -14.00 -9.86 -29.84
C HIS A 101 -14.01 -11.37 -29.57
N GLY A 102 -15.16 -12.05 -29.74
CA GLY A 102 -15.26 -13.51 -29.66
C GLY A 102 -15.35 -14.07 -28.24
N GLN A 103 -15.72 -13.24 -27.26
CA GLN A 103 -15.94 -13.65 -25.90
C GLN A 103 -17.43 -13.58 -25.54
N ASP A 104 -18.05 -14.74 -25.26
CA ASP A 104 -19.51 -14.85 -25.10
C ASP A 104 -20.08 -14.07 -23.90
N HIS A 105 -19.31 -14.01 -22.80
CA HIS A 105 -19.64 -13.29 -21.58
C HIS A 105 -18.39 -12.67 -20.94
N LEU A 106 -18.58 -11.69 -20.05
CA LEU A 106 -17.48 -11.15 -19.27
C LEU A 106 -16.90 -12.22 -18.33
N PRO A 107 -15.58 -12.20 -18.04
CA PRO A 107 -14.98 -13.10 -17.08
C PRO A 107 -15.24 -12.53 -15.69
N LEU A 108 -16.49 -12.62 -15.24
CA LEU A 108 -16.86 -12.21 -13.89
C LEU A 108 -16.44 -13.33 -12.92
N PRO A 109 -15.80 -13.00 -11.78
CA PRO A 109 -15.63 -13.98 -10.72
C PRO A 109 -17.01 -14.47 -10.26
N PRO A 110 -17.16 -15.73 -9.81
CA PRO A 110 -18.42 -16.23 -9.30
C PRO A 110 -18.92 -15.29 -8.22
N MET A 111 -20.17 -14.82 -8.33
CA MET A 111 -20.77 -13.95 -7.33
C MET A 111 -20.84 -14.72 -6.01
N THR A 112 -19.93 -14.43 -5.09
CA THR A 112 -19.97 -14.92 -3.71
C THR A 112 -21.30 -14.47 -3.10
N THR A 113 -22.14 -15.45 -2.81
CA THR A 113 -23.42 -15.32 -2.08
C THR A 113 -23.16 -15.03 -0.61
#